data_AF-A0A366LUK9-F1
#
_entry.id   AF-A0A366LUK9-F1
#
_cell.length_a   1.000
_cell.length_b   1.000
_cell.length_c   1.000
_cell.angle_alpha   90.00
_cell.angle_beta   90.00
_cell.angle_gamma   90.00
#
_symmetry.space_group_name_H-M   'P 1'
#
loop_
_entity.id
_entity.type
_entity.pdbx_description
1 polymer ?
#
loop_
_entity_poly.entity_id
_entity_poly.type
_entity_poly.pdbx_seq_one_letter_code
_entity_poly.pdbx_strand_id
1 'polypeptide(L)'
;MLTERGFTIEVAPLVRNVFNHAYAINWLVDNGDAAVDALVARGDDEREKLCKKLEETGWTGAAEMRATLELAATQRSTLPARTASEQELHEKFKYELKNFYDMLERYDVADVYPVYSHLSSLSHTTMATASAYVEHMDDGTLQARQNAAKLGDADVIQLAVALLQAASVVSPLIDDDPLRPSIDQALTDLGLENTQLLPTRVK
;
A
#
# COMPACT_ATOMS: atom_id res chain seq x y z
N MET A 1 -18.96 -7.29 -9.23
CA MET A 1 -17.61 -6.90 -8.74
C MET A 1 -16.53 -7.39 -9.72
N LEU A 2 -15.33 -6.79 -9.77
CA LEU A 2 -14.23 -7.25 -10.65
C LEU A 2 -13.77 -8.68 -10.32
N THR A 3 -13.80 -9.05 -9.04
CA THR A 3 -13.52 -10.40 -8.53
C THR A 3 -14.51 -11.46 -9.06
N GLU A 4 -15.81 -11.12 -9.17
CA GLU A 4 -16.84 -12.02 -9.75
C GLU A 4 -16.60 -12.31 -11.24
N ARG A 5 -15.84 -11.45 -11.92
CA ARG A 5 -15.43 -11.62 -13.31
C ARG A 5 -14.07 -12.30 -13.46
N GLY A 6 -13.50 -12.79 -12.35
CA GLY A 6 -12.22 -13.50 -12.34
C GLY A 6 -10.99 -12.60 -12.25
N PHE A 7 -11.15 -11.28 -12.07
CA PHE A 7 -10.03 -10.32 -12.02
C PHE A 7 -9.39 -10.18 -10.63
N THR A 8 -9.33 -11.28 -9.88
CA THR A 8 -8.88 -11.25 -8.47
C THR A 8 -7.40 -10.91 -8.36
N ILE A 9 -6.56 -11.39 -9.29
CA ILE A 9 -5.12 -11.10 -9.33
C ILE A 9 -4.86 -9.62 -9.65
N GLU A 10 -5.65 -9.03 -10.55
CA GLU A 10 -5.52 -7.64 -10.97
C GLU A 10 -6.00 -6.66 -9.90
N VAL A 11 -6.96 -7.08 -9.09
CA VAL A 11 -7.50 -6.28 -7.97
C VAL A 11 -6.57 -6.32 -6.76
N ALA A 12 -5.81 -7.40 -6.54
CA ALA A 12 -4.97 -7.54 -5.35
C ALA A 12 -3.94 -6.40 -5.14
N PRO A 13 -3.22 -5.90 -6.17
CA PRO A 13 -2.35 -4.73 -6.02
C PRO A 13 -3.08 -3.47 -5.57
N LEU A 14 -4.31 -3.26 -6.06
CA LEU A 14 -5.14 -2.11 -5.67
C LEU A 14 -5.57 -2.22 -4.21
N VAL A 15 -6.06 -3.39 -3.80
CA VAL A 15 -6.45 -3.65 -2.41
C VAL A 15 -5.27 -3.51 -1.47
N ARG A 16 -4.11 -4.08 -1.81
CA ARG A 16 -2.86 -3.91 -1.06
C ARG A 16 -2.52 -2.43 -0.88
N ASN A 17 -2.69 -1.64 -1.95
CA ASN A 17 -2.36 -0.23 -1.92
C ASN A 17 -3.31 0.55 -1.00
N VAL A 18 -4.61 0.33 -1.12
CA VAL A 18 -5.65 0.92 -0.26
C VAL A 18 -5.41 0.55 1.21
N PHE A 19 -5.16 -0.73 1.47
CA PHE A 19 -4.86 -1.25 2.80
C PHE A 19 -3.65 -0.56 3.43
N ASN A 20 -2.51 -0.50 2.71
CA ASN A 20 -1.31 0.19 3.19
C ASN A 20 -1.56 1.69 3.46
N HIS A 21 -2.29 2.38 2.56
CA HIS A 21 -2.57 3.81 2.72
C HIS A 21 -3.48 4.11 3.90
N ALA A 22 -4.43 3.23 4.22
CA ALA A 22 -5.31 3.42 5.38
C ALA A 22 -4.51 3.57 6.70
N TYR A 23 -3.49 2.73 6.89
CA TYR A 23 -2.58 2.83 8.05
C TYR A 23 -1.63 4.02 7.95
N ALA A 24 -1.06 4.27 6.77
CA ALA A 24 -0.16 5.41 6.57
C ALA A 24 -0.86 6.76 6.84
N ILE A 25 -2.13 6.92 6.47
CA ILE A 25 -2.91 8.13 6.75
C ILE A 25 -3.09 8.33 8.27
N ASN A 26 -3.45 7.28 9.01
CA ASN A 26 -3.53 7.37 10.47
C ASN A 26 -2.17 7.70 11.09
N TRP A 27 -1.10 7.14 10.53
CA TRP A 27 0.26 7.41 10.98
C TRP A 27 0.66 8.87 10.74
N LEU A 28 0.25 9.47 9.62
CA LEU A 28 0.44 10.90 9.37
C LEU A 28 -0.35 11.75 10.37
N VAL A 29 -1.61 11.40 10.63
CA VAL A 29 -2.47 12.12 11.60
C VAL A 29 -1.87 12.07 13.01
N ASP A 30 -1.41 10.91 13.45
CA ASP A 30 -0.89 10.73 14.82
C ASP A 30 0.49 11.39 15.04
N ASN A 31 1.28 11.61 13.97
CA ASN A 31 2.64 12.17 14.07
C ASN A 31 2.78 13.60 13.49
N GLY A 32 1.73 14.13 12.84
CA GLY A 32 1.62 15.52 12.40
C GLY A 32 2.66 15.97 11.37
N ASP A 33 3.00 17.26 11.40
CA ASP A 33 3.83 17.92 10.38
C ASP A 33 5.22 17.28 10.22
N ALA A 34 5.81 16.77 11.31
CA ALA A 34 7.11 16.10 11.25
C ALA A 34 7.06 14.80 10.43
N ALA A 35 5.94 14.07 10.48
CA ALA A 35 5.73 12.88 9.67
C ALA A 35 5.45 13.24 8.19
N VAL A 36 4.73 14.33 7.94
CA VAL A 36 4.53 14.86 6.57
C VAL A 36 5.87 15.26 5.94
N ASP A 37 6.71 15.96 6.69
CA ASP A 37 8.07 16.32 6.27
C ASP A 37 8.93 15.09 5.92
N ALA A 38 8.89 14.04 6.76
CA ALA A 38 9.56 12.77 6.48
C ALA A 38 9.01 12.06 5.23
N LEU A 39 7.69 12.10 5.00
CA LEU A 39 7.06 11.55 3.80
C LEU A 39 7.50 12.28 2.54
N VAL A 40 7.55 13.61 2.57
CA VAL A 40 8.04 14.43 1.44
C VAL A 40 9.49 14.07 1.12
N ALA A 41 10.37 14.04 2.13
CA ALA A 41 11.77 13.70 1.95
C ALA A 41 11.96 12.29 1.37
N ARG A 42 11.16 11.32 1.81
CA ARG A 42 11.16 9.97 1.22
C ARG A 42 10.69 10.01 -0.25
N GLY A 43 9.65 10.77 -0.57
CA GLY A 43 9.18 10.93 -1.94
C GLY A 43 10.22 11.59 -2.84
N ASP A 44 11.05 12.47 -2.30
CA ASP A 44 12.22 13.02 -3.00
C ASP A 44 13.30 11.97 -3.25
N ASP A 45 13.63 11.14 -2.26
CA ASP A 45 14.61 10.05 -2.43
C ASP A 45 14.18 9.08 -3.54
N GLU A 46 12.89 8.73 -3.62
CA GLU A 46 12.36 7.84 -4.66
C GLU A 46 12.34 8.50 -6.04
N ARG A 47 12.00 9.80 -6.12
CA ARG A 47 12.08 10.55 -7.38
C ARG A 47 13.52 10.68 -7.87
N GLU A 48 14.48 10.91 -6.97
CA GLU A 48 15.90 10.96 -7.32
C GLU A 48 16.38 9.62 -7.88
N LYS A 49 16.01 8.49 -7.25
CA LYS A 49 16.33 7.14 -7.77
C LYS A 49 15.72 6.90 -9.14
N LEU A 50 14.46 7.31 -9.35
CA LEU A 50 13.80 7.18 -10.64
C LEU A 50 14.53 8.03 -11.70
N CYS A 51 14.81 9.30 -11.41
CA CYS A 51 15.50 10.21 -12.32
C CYS A 51 16.84 9.64 -12.80
N LYS A 52 17.66 9.11 -11.87
CA LYS A 52 18.94 8.44 -12.22
C LYS A 52 18.75 7.27 -13.20
N LYS A 53 17.76 6.41 -12.98
CA LYS A 53 17.46 5.30 -13.91
C LYS A 53 17.04 5.82 -15.28
N LEU A 54 16.24 6.88 -15.33
CA LEU A 54 15.81 7.48 -16.59
C LEU A 54 17.01 8.05 -17.36
N GLU A 55 17.92 8.73 -16.68
CA GLU A 55 19.18 9.24 -17.25
C GLU A 55 20.04 8.09 -17.79
N GLU A 56 20.24 7.03 -17.01
CA GLU A 56 21.01 5.83 -17.39
C GLU A 56 20.45 5.15 -18.64
N THR A 57 19.12 5.15 -18.82
CA THR A 57 18.45 4.56 -19.99
C THR A 57 18.25 5.52 -21.17
N GLY A 58 18.65 6.79 -21.04
CA GLY A 58 18.46 7.80 -22.09
C GLY A 58 16.99 8.17 -22.35
N TRP A 59 16.13 8.12 -21.33
CA TRP A 59 14.71 8.43 -21.50
C TRP A 59 14.48 9.92 -21.73
N THR A 60 13.58 10.28 -22.65
CA THR A 60 13.43 11.66 -23.14
C THR A 60 12.99 12.67 -22.07
N GLY A 61 12.28 12.22 -21.02
CA GLY A 61 11.84 13.06 -19.90
C GLY A 61 12.86 13.23 -18.76
N ALA A 62 14.04 12.62 -18.85
CA ALA A 62 15.00 12.61 -17.75
C ALA A 62 15.48 14.02 -17.36
N ALA A 63 15.79 14.86 -18.36
CA ALA A 63 16.27 16.23 -18.13
C ALA A 63 15.21 17.14 -17.48
N GLU A 64 13.94 17.01 -17.88
CA GLU A 64 12.83 17.77 -17.28
C GLU A 64 12.60 17.36 -15.82
N MET A 65 12.66 16.06 -15.54
CA MET A 65 12.56 15.54 -14.17
C MET A 65 13.72 16.03 -13.30
N ARG A 66 14.96 16.03 -13.84
CA ARG A 66 16.15 16.54 -13.16
C ARG A 66 16.00 18.01 -12.80
N ALA A 67 15.58 18.85 -13.75
CA ALA A 67 15.35 20.27 -13.50
C ALA A 67 14.29 20.52 -12.40
N THR A 68 13.22 19.71 -12.38
CA THR A 68 12.20 19.76 -11.31
C THR A 68 12.78 19.42 -9.94
N LEU A 69 13.65 18.42 -9.87
CA LEU A 69 14.31 18.01 -8.63
C LEU A 69 15.31 19.06 -8.12
N GLU A 70 16.08 19.67 -9.01
CA GLU A 70 17.02 20.74 -8.67
C GLU A 70 16.31 21.99 -8.12
N LEU A 71 15.16 22.36 -8.72
CA LEU A 71 14.31 23.43 -8.20
C LEU A 71 13.80 23.12 -6.79
N ALA A 72 13.29 21.90 -6.58
CA ALA A 72 12.81 21.46 -5.26
C ALA A 72 13.93 21.38 -4.21
N ALA A 73 15.15 21.02 -4.62
CA ALA A 73 16.33 21.02 -3.74
C ALA A 73 16.75 22.44 -3.36
N THR A 74 16.70 23.37 -4.31
CA THR A 74 16.98 24.80 -4.06
C THR A 74 15.97 25.42 -3.10
N GLN A 75 14.69 25.09 -3.23
CA GLN A 75 13.67 25.56 -2.27
C GLN A 75 13.94 25.02 -0.87
N ARG A 76 14.31 23.74 -0.74
CA ARG A 76 14.59 23.13 0.56
C ARG A 76 15.86 23.64 1.24
N SER A 77 16.88 24.04 0.49
CA SER A 77 18.10 24.62 1.09
C SER A 77 17.86 25.96 1.78
N THR A 78 16.70 26.59 1.53
CA THR A 78 16.28 27.81 2.24
C THR A 78 15.60 27.55 3.58
N LEU A 79 15.22 26.29 3.87
CA LEU A 79 14.64 25.91 5.15
C LEU A 79 15.70 25.86 6.25
N PRO A 80 15.34 26.18 7.50
CA PRO A 80 16.24 26.02 8.63
C PRO A 80 16.74 24.57 8.73
N ALA A 81 18.01 24.40 9.10
CA ALA A 81 18.56 23.09 9.39
C ALA A 81 17.84 22.47 10.60
N ARG A 82 17.53 21.18 10.51
CA ARG A 82 16.99 20.41 11.64
C ARG A 82 18.02 20.35 12.76
N THR A 83 17.55 20.49 14.00
CA THR A 83 18.31 20.13 15.20
C THR A 83 18.61 18.62 15.21
N ALA A 84 19.53 18.17 16.08
CA ALA A 84 19.87 16.75 16.18
C ALA A 84 18.64 15.88 16.51
N SER A 85 17.80 16.33 17.45
CA SER A 85 16.56 15.61 17.82
C SER A 85 15.53 15.58 16.70
N GLU A 86 15.37 16.68 15.95
CA GLU A 86 14.47 16.72 14.79
C GLU A 86 14.98 15.81 13.67
N GLN A 87 16.30 15.74 13.47
CA GLN A 87 16.89 14.86 12.48
C GLN A 87 16.74 13.38 12.87
N GLU A 88 16.92 13.03 14.14
CA GLU A 88 16.67 11.67 14.63
C GLU A 88 15.21 11.25 14.45
N LEU A 89 14.27 12.13 14.78
CA LEU A 89 12.85 11.88 14.59
C LEU A 89 12.50 11.74 13.10
N HIS A 90 13.07 12.60 12.24
CA HIS A 90 12.88 12.55 10.80
C HIS A 90 13.35 11.21 10.20
N GLU A 91 14.53 10.72 10.58
CA GLU A 91 15.04 9.42 10.12
C GLU A 91 14.21 8.25 10.64
N LYS A 92 13.75 8.30 11.91
CA LYS A 92 12.81 7.33 12.46
C LYS A 92 11.53 7.27 11.62
N PHE A 93 10.94 8.42 11.30
CA PHE A 93 9.72 8.48 10.51
C PHE A 93 9.90 8.02 9.07
N LYS A 94 11.04 8.34 8.43
CA LYS A 94 11.38 7.78 7.11
C LYS A 94 11.49 6.26 7.13
N TYR A 95 12.05 5.70 8.20
CA TYR A 95 12.18 4.26 8.41
C TYR A 95 10.80 3.60 8.61
N GLU A 96 9.94 4.14 9.47
CA GLU A 96 8.58 3.61 9.70
C GLU A 96 7.74 3.61 8.41
N LEU A 97 7.84 4.66 7.58
CA LEU A 97 7.21 4.69 6.25
C LEU A 97 7.76 3.61 5.29
N LYS A 98 8.97 3.09 5.54
CA LYS A 98 9.60 2.05 4.71
C LYS A 98 9.16 0.67 5.12
N ASN A 99 8.99 0.48 6.41
CA ASN A 99 8.76 -0.82 7.01
C ASN A 99 7.33 -0.85 7.50
N PHE A 100 6.44 -1.33 6.61
CA PHE A 100 5.02 -1.43 6.93
C PHE A 100 4.75 -2.30 8.17
N TYR A 101 5.57 -3.33 8.40
CA TYR A 101 5.47 -4.14 9.62
C TYR A 101 5.61 -3.31 10.90
N ASP A 102 6.63 -2.47 10.98
CA ASP A 102 6.89 -1.62 12.16
C ASP A 102 5.75 -0.60 12.37
N MET A 103 5.12 -0.15 11.27
CA MET A 103 3.92 0.66 11.34
C MET A 103 2.74 -0.13 11.94
N LEU A 104 2.55 -1.39 11.53
CA LEU A 104 1.50 -2.26 12.11
C LEU A 104 1.75 -2.60 13.58
N GLU A 105 3.00 -2.84 13.98
CA GLU A 105 3.37 -3.07 15.39
C GLU A 105 2.97 -1.90 16.28
N ARG A 106 3.17 -0.66 15.81
CA ARG A 106 2.73 0.55 16.53
C ARG A 106 1.22 0.59 16.79
N TYR A 107 0.44 -0.03 15.91
CA TYR A 107 -1.02 -0.08 15.98
C TYR A 107 -1.55 -1.37 16.62
N ASP A 108 -0.67 -2.21 17.18
CA ASP A 108 -1.00 -3.52 17.77
C ASP A 108 -1.82 -4.41 16.83
N VAL A 109 -1.46 -4.37 15.54
CA VAL A 109 -2.10 -5.17 14.47
C VAL A 109 -1.06 -5.83 13.55
N ALA A 110 0.09 -6.20 14.13
CA ALA A 110 1.13 -6.92 13.41
C ALA A 110 0.65 -8.29 12.87
N ASP A 111 -0.40 -8.85 13.47
CA ASP A 111 -1.09 -10.06 13.03
C ASP A 111 -1.76 -9.92 11.65
N VAL A 112 -1.98 -8.70 11.17
CA VAL A 112 -2.50 -8.44 9.81
C VAL A 112 -1.40 -8.41 8.74
N TYR A 113 -0.13 -8.38 9.13
CA TYR A 113 0.99 -8.37 8.19
C TYR A 113 0.98 -9.55 7.18
N PRO A 114 0.61 -10.80 7.56
CA PRO A 114 0.48 -11.89 6.60
C PRO A 114 -0.49 -11.60 5.46
N VAL A 115 -1.58 -10.87 5.71
CA VAL A 115 -2.55 -10.46 4.68
C VAL A 115 -1.88 -9.49 3.70
N TYR A 116 -1.22 -8.45 4.22
CA TYR A 116 -0.45 -7.54 3.38
C TYR A 116 0.64 -8.25 2.56
N SER A 117 1.37 -9.18 3.19
CA SER A 117 2.42 -9.96 2.53
C SER A 117 1.85 -10.83 1.41
N HIS A 118 0.72 -11.49 1.64
CA HIS A 118 0.01 -12.26 0.62
C HIS A 118 -0.38 -11.38 -0.57
N LEU A 119 -1.07 -10.26 -0.32
CA LEU A 119 -1.49 -9.34 -1.38
C LEU A 119 -0.30 -8.71 -2.12
N SER A 120 0.80 -8.46 -1.42
CA SER A 120 2.06 -8.01 -2.04
C SER A 120 2.64 -9.08 -2.94
N SER A 121 2.57 -10.36 -2.57
CA SER A 121 3.01 -11.47 -3.41
C SER A 121 2.21 -11.58 -4.72
N LEU A 122 0.92 -11.20 -4.68
CA LEU A 122 0.06 -11.12 -5.86
C LEU A 122 0.35 -9.90 -6.76
N SER A 123 1.24 -8.99 -6.32
CA SER A 123 1.70 -7.84 -7.10
C SER A 123 3.06 -8.07 -7.77
N HIS A 124 3.70 -9.20 -7.50
CA HIS A 124 5.00 -9.59 -8.06
C HIS A 124 4.88 -10.83 -8.92
N THR A 125 5.87 -11.09 -9.78
CA THR A 125 5.98 -12.36 -10.49
C THR A 125 6.24 -13.47 -9.49
N THR A 126 5.21 -14.25 -9.19
CA THR A 126 5.22 -15.38 -8.26
C THR A 126 4.56 -16.57 -8.93
N MET A 127 4.65 -17.75 -8.32
CA MET A 127 3.92 -18.92 -8.82
C MET A 127 2.41 -18.64 -8.87
N ALA A 128 1.85 -17.94 -7.87
CA ALA A 128 0.43 -17.61 -7.83
C ALA A 128 0.00 -16.72 -9.02
N THR A 129 0.77 -15.66 -9.30
CA THR A 129 0.45 -14.76 -10.44
C THR A 129 0.77 -15.39 -11.79
N ALA A 130 1.84 -16.20 -11.90
CA ALA A 130 2.19 -16.88 -13.14
C ALA A 130 1.18 -17.99 -13.49
N SER A 131 0.85 -18.87 -12.54
CA SER A 131 -0.12 -19.96 -12.75
C SER A 131 -1.53 -19.46 -13.03
N ALA A 132 -1.86 -18.22 -12.62
CA ALA A 132 -3.11 -17.59 -12.98
C ALA A 132 -3.23 -17.27 -14.47
N TYR A 133 -2.12 -17.03 -15.19
CA TYR A 133 -2.12 -16.70 -16.62
C TYR A 133 -1.42 -17.70 -17.50
N VAL A 134 -0.91 -18.80 -16.96
CA VAL A 134 -0.21 -19.82 -17.73
C VAL A 134 -0.93 -21.15 -17.56
N GLU A 135 -1.06 -21.90 -18.65
CA GLU A 135 -1.61 -23.26 -18.64
C GLU A 135 -0.70 -24.24 -19.38
N HIS A 136 -0.66 -25.46 -18.85
CA HIS A 136 -0.04 -26.60 -19.53
C HIS A 136 -1.02 -27.17 -20.53
N MET A 137 -0.56 -27.33 -21.76
CA MET A 137 -1.30 -27.98 -22.83
C MET A 137 -1.00 -29.48 -22.83
N ASP A 138 -1.88 -30.26 -23.46
CA ASP A 138 -1.73 -31.72 -23.58
C ASP A 138 -0.45 -32.14 -24.33
N ASP A 139 0.10 -31.26 -25.17
CA ASP A 139 1.35 -31.45 -25.90
C ASP A 139 2.61 -31.12 -25.07
N GLY A 140 2.44 -30.78 -23.79
CA GLY A 140 3.52 -30.42 -22.87
C GLY A 140 4.01 -28.97 -22.98
N THR A 141 3.43 -28.16 -23.87
CA THR A 141 3.76 -26.73 -24.00
C THR A 141 3.04 -25.88 -22.96
N LEU A 142 3.55 -24.65 -22.75
CA LEU A 142 2.91 -23.63 -21.93
C LEU A 142 2.29 -22.56 -22.82
N GLN A 143 1.04 -22.20 -22.54
CA GLN A 143 0.35 -21.10 -23.21
C GLN A 143 -0.13 -20.06 -22.22
N ALA A 144 -0.16 -18.81 -22.68
CA ALA A 144 -0.78 -17.73 -21.92
C ALA A 144 -2.31 -17.84 -22.03
N ARG A 145 -2.98 -17.80 -20.89
CA ARG A 145 -4.44 -17.69 -20.83
C ARG A 145 -4.86 -16.29 -21.27
N GLN A 146 -5.99 -16.20 -21.95
CA GLN A 146 -6.60 -14.90 -22.29
C GLN A 146 -7.16 -14.18 -21.07
N ASN A 147 -7.55 -14.93 -20.03
CA ASN A 147 -8.07 -14.40 -18.77
C ASN A 147 -7.41 -15.15 -17.60
N ALA A 148 -7.27 -14.48 -16.47
CA ALA A 148 -6.79 -15.12 -15.25
C ALA A 148 -7.70 -16.31 -14.88
N ALA A 149 -7.10 -17.41 -14.42
CA ALA A 149 -7.85 -18.45 -13.74
C ALA A 149 -8.53 -17.85 -12.49
N LYS A 150 -9.76 -18.30 -12.21
CA LYS A 150 -10.43 -17.90 -10.97
C LYS A 150 -9.59 -18.36 -9.78
N LEU A 151 -9.21 -17.42 -8.93
CA LEU A 151 -8.66 -17.76 -7.62
C LEU A 151 -9.71 -18.44 -6.75
N GLY A 152 -9.25 -19.19 -5.75
CA GLY A 152 -10.14 -19.86 -4.80
C GLY A 152 -10.83 -18.88 -3.86
N ASP A 153 -11.86 -19.36 -3.17
CA ASP A 153 -12.66 -18.55 -2.25
C ASP A 153 -11.81 -17.91 -1.14
N ALA A 154 -10.71 -18.55 -0.73
CA ALA A 154 -9.79 -18.03 0.27
C ALA A 154 -9.19 -16.67 -0.14
N ASP A 155 -8.79 -16.50 -1.41
CA ASP A 155 -8.24 -15.23 -1.90
C ASP A 155 -9.29 -14.13 -1.94
N VAL A 156 -10.51 -14.48 -2.33
CA VAL A 156 -11.66 -13.55 -2.35
C VAL A 156 -11.99 -13.08 -0.94
N ILE A 157 -12.02 -14.00 0.03
CA ILE A 157 -12.27 -13.67 1.44
C ILE A 157 -11.18 -12.75 1.99
N GLN A 158 -9.90 -13.05 1.73
CA GLN A 158 -8.80 -12.22 2.22
C GLN A 158 -8.82 -10.80 1.63
N LEU A 159 -9.15 -10.66 0.34
CA LEU A 159 -9.33 -9.35 -0.30
C LEU A 159 -10.50 -8.58 0.32
N ALA A 160 -11.62 -9.25 0.57
CA ALA A 160 -12.79 -8.64 1.20
C ALA A 160 -12.46 -8.16 2.61
N VAL A 161 -11.80 -8.99 3.43
CA VAL A 161 -11.38 -8.61 4.79
C VAL A 161 -10.41 -7.44 4.75
N ALA A 162 -9.41 -7.44 3.87
CA ALA A 162 -8.47 -6.32 3.74
C ALA A 162 -9.17 -5.01 3.34
N LEU A 163 -10.16 -5.07 2.45
CA LEU A 163 -10.98 -3.91 2.09
C LEU A 163 -11.84 -3.43 3.25
N LEU A 164 -12.45 -4.34 4.02
CA LEU A 164 -13.24 -3.99 5.19
C LEU A 164 -12.40 -3.35 6.29
N GLN A 165 -11.19 -3.85 6.51
CA GLN A 165 -10.22 -3.24 7.43
C GLN A 165 -9.85 -1.83 6.97
N ALA A 166 -9.47 -1.67 5.70
CA ALA A 166 -9.12 -0.36 5.16
C ALA A 166 -10.29 0.63 5.22
N ALA A 167 -11.51 0.18 4.88
CA ALA A 167 -12.71 0.99 4.95
C ALA A 167 -13.05 1.38 6.38
N SER A 168 -12.91 0.46 7.35
CA SER A 168 -13.12 0.75 8.77
C SER A 168 -12.15 1.82 9.27
N VAL A 169 -10.93 1.83 8.76
CA VAL A 169 -9.89 2.79 9.14
C VAL A 169 -10.09 4.16 8.49
N VAL A 170 -10.56 4.22 7.24
CA VAL A 170 -10.71 5.48 6.47
C VAL A 170 -12.06 6.16 6.69
N SER A 171 -13.14 5.38 6.73
CA SER A 171 -14.51 5.91 6.75
C SER A 171 -14.78 6.88 7.90
N PRO A 172 -14.33 6.63 9.15
CA PRO A 172 -14.53 7.56 10.27
C PRO A 172 -13.76 8.89 10.12
N LEU A 173 -12.83 9.00 9.18
CA LEU A 173 -12.10 10.23 8.87
C LEU A 173 -12.83 11.10 7.84
N ILE A 174 -13.95 10.62 7.31
CA ILE A 174 -14.80 11.33 6.35
C ILE A 174 -16.10 11.70 7.07
N ASP A 175 -16.65 12.88 6.74
CA ASP A 175 -17.91 13.36 7.32
C ASP A 175 -19.01 12.28 7.23
N ASP A 176 -19.72 12.10 8.34
CA ASP A 176 -20.83 11.15 8.53
C ASP A 176 -20.47 9.64 8.47
N ASP A 177 -19.18 9.27 8.46
CA ASP A 177 -18.72 7.87 8.43
C ASP A 177 -19.43 7.04 7.32
N PRO A 178 -19.28 7.45 6.04
CA PRO A 178 -20.22 7.10 4.98
C PRO A 178 -20.20 5.61 4.58
N LEU A 179 -19.13 4.89 4.88
CA LEU A 179 -19.01 3.46 4.57
C LEU A 179 -19.50 2.58 5.71
N ARG A 180 -19.79 3.13 6.90
CA ARG A 180 -20.18 2.35 8.08
C ARG A 180 -21.34 1.39 7.82
N PRO A 181 -22.46 1.79 7.18
CA PRO A 181 -23.56 0.87 6.90
C PRO A 181 -23.14 -0.32 6.02
N SER A 182 -22.28 -0.07 5.03
CA SER A 182 -21.80 -1.11 4.11
C SER A 182 -20.81 -2.05 4.81
N ILE A 183 -19.98 -1.53 5.71
CA ILE A 183 -19.04 -2.32 6.52
C ILE A 183 -19.83 -3.24 7.45
N ASP A 184 -20.80 -2.71 8.20
CA ASP A 184 -21.59 -3.47 9.16
C ASP A 184 -22.40 -4.58 8.45
N GLN A 185 -22.96 -4.29 7.26
CA GLN A 185 -23.65 -5.30 6.45
C GLN A 185 -22.69 -6.40 5.98
N ALA A 186 -21.54 -6.03 5.43
CA ALA A 186 -20.57 -7.00 4.93
C ALA A 186 -19.98 -7.88 6.04
N LEU A 187 -19.75 -7.31 7.23
CA LEU A 187 -19.36 -8.07 8.43
C LEU A 187 -20.43 -9.09 8.80
N THR A 188 -21.70 -8.70 8.77
CA THR A 188 -22.83 -9.60 9.04
C THR A 188 -22.92 -10.72 8.01
N ASP A 189 -22.79 -10.41 6.73
CA ASP A 189 -22.86 -11.39 5.63
C ASP A 189 -21.72 -12.43 5.72
N LEU A 190 -20.59 -12.04 6.32
CA LEU A 190 -19.42 -12.90 6.55
C LEU A 190 -19.42 -13.60 7.92
N GLY A 191 -20.36 -13.31 8.81
CA GLY A 191 -20.37 -13.82 10.19
C GLY A 191 -19.22 -13.30 11.06
N LEU A 192 -18.81 -12.05 10.83
CA LEU A 192 -17.68 -11.37 11.46
C LEU A 192 -18.10 -10.14 12.29
N GLU A 193 -19.38 -10.02 12.66
CA GLU A 193 -19.95 -8.86 13.35
C GLU A 193 -19.30 -8.52 14.71
N ASN A 194 -18.59 -9.47 15.31
CA ASN A 194 -17.87 -9.30 16.58
C ASN A 194 -16.34 -9.18 16.41
N THR A 195 -15.85 -9.13 15.17
CA THR A 195 -14.42 -9.02 14.89
C THR A 195 -13.97 -7.56 15.01
N GLN A 196 -12.95 -7.33 15.83
CA GLN A 196 -12.29 -6.02 15.87
C GLN A 196 -11.45 -5.83 14.61
N LEU A 197 -11.97 -5.05 13.65
CA LEU A 197 -11.25 -4.69 12.42
C LEU A 197 -10.40 -3.42 12.56
N LEU A 198 -10.66 -2.63 13.61
CA LEU A 198 -9.95 -1.39 13.86
C LEU A 198 -8.70 -1.63 14.71
N PRO A 199 -7.54 -1.08 14.31
CA PRO A 199 -6.37 -1.08 15.17
C PRO A 199 -6.66 -0.36 16.48
N THR A 200 -6.25 -0.97 17.60
CA THR A 200 -6.23 -0.27 18.88
C THR A 200 -5.01 0.65 18.87
N ARG A 201 -5.22 1.97 18.92
CA ARG A 201 -4.08 2.90 19.00
C ARG A 201 -3.31 2.65 20.29
N VAL A 202 -2.10 2.11 20.20
CA VAL A 202 -1.18 2.06 21.34
C VAL A 202 -0.46 3.39 21.40
N LYS A 203 -0.65 4.11 22.52
CA LYS A 203 0.05 5.36 22.81
C LYS A 203 1.42 5.10 23.40
#